data_AF-A0A062U5A4-F1
#
_entry.id   AF-A0A062U5A4-F1
#
_cell.length_a   1.000
_cell.length_b   1.000
_cell.length_c   1.000
_cell.angle_alpha   90.00
_cell.angle_beta   90.00
_cell.angle_gamma   90.00
#
_symmetry.space_group_name_H-M   'P 1'
#
loop_
_entity.id
_entity.type
_entity.pdbx_description
1 polymer ?
#
loop_
_entity_poly.entity_id
_entity_poly.type
_entity_poly.pdbx_seq_one_letter_code
_entity_poly.pdbx_strand_id
1 'polypeptide(L)'
;MTKARVHVRLPTNLYARLCEEAGKSGASQATIVELALRAWFNPESSATMEARLLERLDAFDLRQSEIEREVSFTFEAFCHYVLYWLTRTEPLPDGERDAAHALGKRRFDFFLDQVAQKIGAAHTLQSHRSSAESDR
;
A
#
# COMPACT_ATOMS: atom_id res chain seq x y z
N MET A 1 -27.46 14.50 -28.22
CA MET A 1 -28.68 14.60 -27.39
C MET A 1 -29.08 16.06 -27.28
N THR A 2 -30.36 16.36 -27.44
CA THR A 2 -30.91 17.72 -27.29
C THR A 2 -30.84 18.14 -25.82
N LYS A 3 -30.16 19.26 -25.52
CA LYS A 3 -30.06 19.81 -24.17
C LYS A 3 -31.21 20.79 -23.94
N ALA A 4 -32.08 20.51 -22.96
CA ALA A 4 -33.14 21.43 -22.55
C ALA A 4 -32.55 22.61 -21.75
N ARG A 5 -33.02 23.84 -22.00
CA ARG A 5 -32.63 25.02 -21.21
C ARG A 5 -33.49 25.10 -19.96
N VAL A 6 -32.84 25.22 -18.80
CA VAL A 6 -33.51 25.38 -17.50
C VAL A 6 -33.05 26.70 -16.89
N HIS A 7 -33.99 27.54 -16.44
CA HIS A 7 -33.69 28.78 -15.72
C HIS A 7 -33.82 28.52 -14.21
N VAL A 8 -32.70 28.51 -13.50
CA VAL A 8 -32.66 28.32 -12.03
C VAL A 8 -32.06 29.55 -11.38
N ARG A 9 -32.67 30.01 -10.28
CA ARG A 9 -32.15 31.12 -9.48
C ARG A 9 -31.29 30.54 -8.37
N LEU A 10 -30.01 30.93 -8.34
CA LEU A 10 -29.05 30.50 -7.32
C LEU A 10 -28.87 31.63 -6.30
N PRO A 11 -28.77 31.32 -5.00
CA PRO A 11 -28.37 32.31 -4.01
C PRO A 11 -26.94 32.82 -4.30
N THR A 12 -26.66 34.07 -3.94
CA THR A 12 -25.43 34.79 -4.33
C THR A 12 -24.16 34.06 -3.93
N ASN A 13 -24.15 33.43 -2.74
CA ASN A 13 -23.02 32.66 -2.24
C ASN A 13 -22.74 31.41 -3.10
N LEU A 14 -23.79 30.72 -3.55
CA LEU A 14 -23.66 29.51 -4.36
C LEU A 14 -23.23 29.84 -5.80
N TYR A 15 -23.74 30.95 -6.35
CA TYR A 15 -23.30 31.45 -7.65
C TYR A 15 -21.81 31.85 -7.63
N ALA A 16 -21.37 32.57 -6.59
CA ALA A 16 -19.95 32.94 -6.43
C ALA A 16 -19.05 31.70 -6.39
N ARG A 17 -19.44 30.67 -5.64
CA ARG A 17 -18.72 29.40 -5.54
C ARG A 17 -18.68 28.64 -6.88
N LEU A 18 -19.78 28.66 -7.64
CA LEU A 18 -19.82 28.06 -8.98
C LEU A 18 -18.86 28.78 -9.95
N CYS A 19 -18.78 30.11 -9.89
CA CYS A 19 -17.82 30.88 -10.69
C CYS A 19 -16.37 30.55 -10.32
N GLU A 20 -16.08 30.43 -9.03
CA GLU A 20 -14.75 30.10 -8.53
C GLU A 20 -14.30 28.71 -8.99
N GLU A 21 -15.16 27.70 -8.83
CA GLU A 21 -14.86 26.31 -9.23
C GLU A 21 -14.75 26.14 -10.75
N ALA A 22 -15.55 26.88 -11.53
CA ALA A 22 -15.38 26.96 -12.98
C ALA A 22 -14.01 27.54 -13.37
N GLY A 23 -13.54 28.56 -12.63
CA GLY A 23 -12.23 29.16 -12.82
C GLY A 23 -11.07 28.21 -12.50
N LYS A 24 -11.16 27.44 -11.40
CA LYS A 24 -10.12 26.49 -10.98
C LYS A 24 -10.02 25.27 -11.88
N SER A 25 -11.16 24.69 -12.28
CA SER A 25 -11.21 23.45 -13.04
C SER A 25 -11.07 23.65 -14.56
N GLY A 26 -11.20 24.88 -15.06
CA GLY A 26 -11.29 25.17 -16.49
C GLY A 26 -12.58 24.67 -17.16
N ALA A 27 -13.52 24.14 -16.37
CA ALA A 27 -14.79 23.63 -16.87
C ALA A 27 -15.87 24.74 -16.93
N SER A 28 -16.79 24.62 -17.88
CA SER A 28 -17.92 25.57 -17.96
C SER A 28 -18.86 25.41 -16.76
N GLN A 29 -19.49 26.50 -16.31
CA GLN A 29 -20.51 26.47 -15.26
C GLN A 29 -21.63 25.46 -15.56
N ALA A 30 -22.04 25.38 -16.83
CA ALA A 30 -23.05 24.43 -17.28
C ALA A 30 -22.59 22.97 -17.12
N THR A 31 -21.31 22.67 -17.38
CA THR A 31 -20.73 21.34 -17.17
C THR A 31 -20.73 20.95 -15.70
N ILE A 32 -20.34 21.87 -14.81
CA ILE A 32 -20.33 21.63 -13.37
C ILE A 32 -21.76 21.36 -12.86
N VAL A 33 -22.73 22.18 -13.28
CA VAL A 33 -24.14 22.00 -12.91
C VAL A 33 -24.68 20.67 -13.46
N GLU A 34 -24.36 20.31 -14.69
CA GLU A 34 -24.75 19.02 -15.29
C GLU A 34 -24.17 17.84 -14.49
N LEU A 35 -22.91 17.91 -14.08
CA LEU A 35 -22.25 16.88 -13.28
C LEU A 35 -22.88 16.76 -11.89
N ALA A 36 -23.13 17.89 -11.23
CA ALA A 36 -23.76 17.95 -9.92
C ALA A 36 -25.18 17.37 -9.95
N LEU A 37 -25.97 17.68 -10.99
CA LEU A 37 -27.31 17.11 -11.17
C LEU A 37 -27.26 15.60 -11.43
N ARG A 38 -26.31 15.13 -12.25
CA ARG A 38 -26.13 13.69 -12.48
C ARG A 38 -25.76 12.95 -11.19
N ALA A 39 -24.89 13.53 -10.36
CA ALA A 39 -24.53 12.98 -9.06
C ALA A 39 -25.73 12.97 -8.11
N TRP A 40 -26.49 14.08 -8.07
CA TRP A 40 -27.71 14.20 -7.25
C TRP A 40 -28.78 13.17 -7.61
N PHE A 41 -28.96 12.87 -8.90
CA PHE A 41 -29.93 11.87 -9.35
C PHE A 41 -29.47 10.42 -9.21
N ASN A 42 -28.18 10.16 -8.96
CA ASN A 42 -27.63 8.81 -8.81
C ASN A 42 -26.88 8.63 -7.46
N PRO A 43 -27.54 8.86 -6.31
CA PRO A 43 -26.91 8.72 -4.99
C PRO A 43 -26.53 7.26 -4.68
N GLU A 44 -27.24 6.29 -5.26
CA GLU A 44 -26.92 4.86 -5.20
C GLU A 44 -25.50 4.58 -5.73
N SER A 45 -25.05 5.33 -6.75
CA SER A 45 -23.72 5.13 -7.34
C SER A 45 -22.58 5.56 -6.42
N SER A 46 -22.76 6.66 -5.66
CA SER A 46 -21.81 7.09 -4.64
C SER A 46 -21.83 6.17 -3.42
N ALA A 47 -23.02 5.78 -2.96
CA ALA A 47 -23.16 4.84 -1.85
C ALA A 47 -22.56 3.46 -2.17
N THR A 48 -22.71 2.97 -3.40
CA THR A 48 -22.10 1.72 -3.86
C THR A 48 -20.58 1.82 -3.92
N MET A 49 -20.04 2.97 -4.34
CA MET A 49 -18.59 3.18 -4.37
C MET A 49 -18.02 3.19 -2.95
N GLU A 50 -18.64 3.93 -2.03
CA GLU A 50 -18.24 3.98 -0.62
C GLU A 50 -18.31 2.59 0.03
N ALA A 51 -19.37 1.82 -0.21
CA ALA A 51 -19.51 0.46 0.30
C ALA A 51 -18.37 -0.46 -0.20
N ARG A 52 -18.04 -0.43 -1.49
CA ARG A 52 -16.93 -1.20 -2.06
C ARG A 52 -15.57 -0.77 -1.50
N LEU A 53 -15.40 0.50 -1.16
CA LEU A 53 -14.19 0.99 -0.53
C LEU A 53 -14.07 0.46 0.90
N LEU A 54 -15.15 0.47 1.67
CA LEU A 54 -15.20 -0.10 3.02
C LEU A 54 -14.90 -1.61 2.99
N GLU A 55 -15.53 -2.38 2.11
CA GLU A 55 -15.23 -3.82 1.96
C GLU A 55 -13.75 -4.09 1.65
N ARG A 56 -13.12 -3.24 0.82
CA ARG A 56 -11.69 -3.35 0.51
C ARG A 56 -10.80 -2.97 1.70
N LEU A 57 -11.21 -2.00 2.51
CA LEU A 57 -10.51 -1.63 3.73
C LEU A 57 -10.61 -2.74 4.78
N ASP A 58 -11.78 -3.31 4.98
CA ASP A 58 -11.98 -4.45 5.89
C ASP A 58 -11.12 -5.64 5.47
N ALA A 59 -11.06 -5.94 4.17
CA ALA A 59 -10.18 -6.99 3.64
C ALA A 59 -8.69 -6.68 3.83
N PHE A 60 -8.30 -5.39 3.80
CA PHE A 60 -6.93 -4.96 4.08
C PHE A 60 -6.59 -5.14 5.56
N ASP A 61 -7.48 -4.74 6.46
CA ASP A 61 -7.30 -4.87 7.91
C ASP A 61 -7.16 -6.34 8.32
N LEU A 62 -7.97 -7.23 7.73
CA LEU A 62 -7.83 -8.68 7.95
C LEU A 62 -6.45 -9.17 7.52
N ARG A 63 -5.97 -8.81 6.33
CA ARG A 63 -4.63 -9.19 5.86
C ARG A 63 -3.52 -8.60 6.72
N GLN A 64 -3.68 -7.37 7.18
CA GLN A 64 -2.74 -6.74 8.09
C GLN A 64 -2.65 -7.52 9.41
N SER A 65 -3.79 -7.93 9.97
CA SER A 65 -3.81 -8.73 11.20
C SER A 65 -3.11 -10.10 11.03
N GLU A 66 -3.22 -10.71 9.85
CA GLU A 66 -2.53 -11.96 9.53
C GLU A 66 -1.01 -11.75 9.47
N ILE A 67 -0.55 -10.66 8.84
CA ILE A 67 0.87 -10.30 8.77
C ILE A 67 1.42 -10.04 10.18
N GLU A 68 0.70 -9.29 11.00
CA GLU A 68 1.09 -9.01 12.39
C GLU A 68 1.26 -10.31 13.19
N ARG A 69 0.33 -11.27 13.01
CA ARG A 69 0.42 -12.59 13.64
C ARG A 69 1.64 -13.38 13.14
N GLU A 70 1.88 -13.40 11.84
CA GLU A 70 3.03 -14.12 11.25
C GLU A 70 4.38 -13.51 11.67
N VAL A 71 4.45 -12.18 11.78
CA VAL A 71 5.61 -11.47 12.34
C VAL A 71 5.82 -11.85 13.80
N SER A 72 4.76 -11.88 14.61
CA SER A 72 4.84 -12.30 16.02
C SER A 72 5.35 -13.73 16.16
N PHE A 73 4.85 -14.67 15.36
CA PHE A 73 5.34 -16.06 15.38
C PHE A 73 6.80 -16.16 14.95
N THR A 74 7.21 -15.41 13.92
CA THR A 74 8.60 -15.39 13.45
C THR A 74 9.52 -14.83 14.54
N PHE A 75 9.09 -13.79 15.24
CA PHE A 75 9.83 -13.21 16.36
C PHE A 75 9.97 -14.19 17.53
N GLU A 76 8.90 -14.89 17.89
CA GLU A 76 8.94 -15.92 18.95
C GLU A 76 9.89 -17.07 18.58
N ALA A 77 9.82 -17.57 17.35
CA ALA A 77 10.74 -18.60 16.85
C ALA A 77 12.20 -18.14 16.87
N PHE A 78 12.47 -16.88 16.51
CA PHE A 78 13.79 -16.29 16.57
C PHE A 78 14.30 -16.16 18.02
N CYS A 79 13.48 -15.67 18.94
CA CYS A 79 13.81 -15.62 20.37
C CYS A 79 14.15 -17.02 20.91
N HIS A 80 13.37 -18.03 20.54
CA HIS A 80 13.64 -19.41 20.95
C HIS A 80 14.95 -19.94 20.36
N TYR A 81 15.23 -19.64 19.08
CA TYR A 81 16.51 -19.97 18.44
C TYR A 81 17.70 -19.34 19.17
N VAL A 82 17.63 -18.04 19.50
CA VAL A 82 18.69 -17.33 20.23
C VAL A 82 18.90 -17.94 21.61
N LEU A 83 17.81 -18.22 22.35
CA LEU A 83 17.89 -18.86 23.67
C LEU A 83 18.54 -20.25 23.57
N TYR A 84 18.12 -21.07 22.60
CA TYR A 84 18.70 -22.38 22.36
C TYR A 84 20.19 -22.27 22.03
N TRP A 85 20.57 -21.33 21.17
CA TRP A 85 21.94 -21.08 20.79
C TRP A 85 22.81 -20.71 22.01
N LEU A 86 22.34 -19.79 22.87
CA LEU A 86 23.07 -19.38 24.07
C LEU A 86 23.18 -20.48 25.14
N THR A 87 22.21 -21.41 25.20
CA THR A 87 22.16 -22.45 26.24
C THR A 87 22.84 -23.75 25.83
N ARG A 88 22.94 -24.05 24.53
CA ARG A 88 23.48 -25.33 24.02
C ARG A 88 24.82 -25.20 23.30
N THR A 89 25.21 -24.01 22.87
CA THR A 89 26.50 -23.82 22.18
C THR A 89 27.62 -23.79 23.23
N GLU A 90 28.58 -24.72 23.11
CA GLU A 90 29.76 -24.72 23.97
C GLU A 90 30.57 -23.42 23.74
N PRO A 91 30.98 -22.73 24.82
CA PRO A 91 31.78 -21.52 24.69
C PRO A 91 33.15 -21.88 24.10
N LEU A 92 33.57 -21.10 23.10
CA LEU A 92 34.88 -21.27 22.47
C LEU A 92 36.02 -21.04 23.49
N PRO A 93 37.20 -21.65 23.30
CA PRO A 93 38.41 -21.31 24.05
C PRO A 93 38.78 -19.82 23.88
N ASP A 94 39.34 -19.19 24.93
CA ASP A 94 39.68 -17.75 24.93
C ASP A 94 40.56 -17.34 23.73
N GLY A 95 41.56 -18.15 23.38
CA GLY A 95 42.47 -17.86 22.28
C GLY A 95 41.85 -17.97 20.88
N GLU A 96 40.67 -18.58 20.74
CA GLU A 96 40.01 -18.80 19.46
C GLU A 96 38.81 -17.87 19.23
N ARG A 97 38.38 -17.11 20.25
CA ARG A 97 37.21 -16.22 20.18
C ARG A 97 37.33 -15.23 19.03
N ASP A 98 38.44 -14.49 18.94
CA ASP A 98 38.63 -13.44 17.93
C ASP A 98 38.63 -14.00 16.50
N ALA A 99 39.29 -15.14 16.29
CA ALA A 99 39.32 -15.82 15.00
C ALA A 99 37.93 -16.34 14.60
N ALA A 100 37.20 -16.94 15.55
CA ALA A 100 35.83 -17.41 15.34
C ALA A 100 34.84 -16.26 15.07
N HIS A 101 34.96 -15.15 15.79
CA HIS A 101 34.17 -13.94 15.55
C HIS A 101 34.44 -13.37 14.15
N ALA A 102 35.70 -13.26 13.74
CA ALA A 102 36.07 -12.76 12.42
C ALA A 102 35.54 -13.68 11.29
N LEU A 103 35.61 -15.00 11.48
CA LEU A 103 35.05 -15.97 10.53
C LEU A 103 33.53 -15.90 10.48
N GLY A 104 32.87 -15.79 11.64
CA GLY A 104 31.42 -15.63 11.74
C GLY A 104 30.93 -14.39 11.00
N LYS A 105 31.61 -13.24 11.20
CA LYS A 105 31.32 -11.99 10.49
C LYS A 105 31.42 -12.16 8.97
N ARG A 106 32.52 -12.74 8.47
CA ARG A 106 32.69 -12.98 7.02
C ARG A 106 31.59 -13.86 6.43
N ARG A 107 31.18 -14.92 7.15
CA ARG A 107 30.09 -15.81 6.71
C ARG A 107 28.74 -15.08 6.71
N PHE A 108 28.50 -14.24 7.70
CA PHE A 108 27.28 -13.45 7.80
C PHE A 108 27.20 -12.40 6.68
N ASP A 109 28.28 -11.67 6.42
CA ASP A 109 28.36 -10.70 5.33
C ASP A 109 28.09 -11.38 3.97
N PHE A 110 28.69 -12.55 3.73
CA PHE A 110 28.41 -13.34 2.52
C PHE A 110 26.94 -13.79 2.42
N PHE A 111 26.34 -14.22 3.53
CA PHE A 111 24.91 -14.54 3.57
C PHE A 111 24.03 -13.33 3.25
N LEU A 112 24.35 -12.15 3.79
CA LEU A 112 23.64 -10.90 3.49
C LEU A 112 23.70 -10.57 1.99
N ASP A 113 24.86 -10.73 1.35
CA ASP A 113 25.01 -10.53 -0.09
C ASP A 113 24.11 -11.48 -0.89
N GLN A 114 24.03 -12.76 -0.49
CA GLN A 114 23.14 -13.74 -1.12
C GLN A 114 21.65 -13.38 -0.95
N VAL A 115 21.26 -12.92 0.23
CA VAL A 115 19.89 -12.48 0.51
C VAL A 115 19.55 -11.23 -0.32
N ALA A 116 20.43 -10.23 -0.34
CA ALA A 116 20.25 -9.00 -1.10
C ALA A 116 20.10 -9.30 -2.61
N GLN A 117 20.93 -10.19 -3.16
CA GLN A 117 20.81 -10.64 -4.55
C GLN A 117 19.46 -11.32 -4.81
N LYS A 118 19.01 -12.19 -3.91
CA LYS A 118 17.74 -12.90 -4.07
C LYS A 118 16.54 -11.96 -4.00
N ILE A 119 16.55 -10.99 -3.08
CA ILE A 119 15.49 -9.97 -2.98
C ILE A 119 15.48 -9.08 -4.23
N GLY A 120 16.64 -8.62 -4.69
CA GLY A 120 16.77 -7.83 -5.93
C GLY A 120 16.26 -8.59 -7.16
N ALA A 121 16.61 -9.87 -7.27
CA ALA A 121 16.12 -10.75 -8.34
C ALA A 121 14.60 -10.96 -8.26
N ALA A 122 14.04 -11.17 -7.06
CA ALA A 122 12.60 -11.32 -6.86
C ALA A 122 11.82 -10.06 -7.27
N HIS A 123 12.34 -8.88 -6.91
CA HIS A 123 11.72 -7.60 -7.29
C HIS A 123 11.76 -7.37 -8.82
N THR A 124 12.87 -7.74 -9.46
CA THR A 124 13.04 -7.68 -10.91
C THR A 124 12.03 -8.59 -11.62
N LEU A 125 11.87 -9.84 -11.16
CA LEU A 125 10.89 -10.78 -11.72
C LEU A 125 9.44 -10.32 -11.55
N GLN A 126 9.10 -9.69 -10.43
CA GLN A 126 7.76 -9.10 -10.22
C GLN A 126 7.52 -7.93 -11.19
N SER A 127 8.50 -7.06 -11.42
CA SER A 127 8.39 -5.93 -12.35
C SER A 127 8.22 -6.36 -13.82
N HIS A 128 8.87 -7.45 -14.23
CA HIS A 128 8.68 -8.03 -15.56
C HIS A 128 7.32 -8.71 -15.72
N ARG A 129 6.80 -9.38 -14.68
CA ARG A 129 5.45 -9.96 -14.71
C ARG A 129 4.36 -8.90 -14.81
N SER A 130 4.44 -7.81 -14.05
CA SER A 130 3.45 -6.74 -14.12
C SER A 130 3.45 -6.01 -15.48
N SER A 131 4.62 -5.85 -16.10
CA SER A 131 4.74 -5.24 -17.43
C SER A 131 4.19 -6.15 -18.53
N ALA A 132 4.40 -7.47 -18.43
CA ALA A 132 3.87 -8.44 -19.41
C ALA A 132 2.35 -8.67 -19.30
N GLU A 133 1.76 -8.32 -18.16
CA GLU A 133 0.31 -8.47 -17.90
C GLU A 133 -0.47 -7.19 -18.24
N SER A 134 0.21 -6.03 -18.36
CA SER A 134 -0.37 -4.75 -18.79
C SER A 134 -0.42 -4.57 -20.32
N ASP A 135 0.25 -5.43 -21.09
CA ASP A 135 0.36 -5.37 -22.56
C ASP A 135 -0.55 -6.40 -23.28
N ARG A 136 -1.54 -6.96 -22.57
CA ARG A 136 -2.57 -7.88 -23.08
C ARG A 136 -3.96 -7.33 -22.82
#